data_AF-A0A2S5STD5-F1
#
_entry.id   AF-A0A2S5STD5-F1
#
_cell.length_a   1.000
_cell.length_b   1.000
_cell.length_c   1.000
_cell.angle_alpha   90.00
_cell.angle_beta   90.00
_cell.angle_gamma   90.00
#
_symmetry.space_group_name_H-M   'P 1'
#
loop_
_entity.id
_entity.type
_entity.pdbx_description
1 polymer ?
#
loop_
_entity_poly.entity_id
_entity_poly.type
_entity_poly.pdbx_seq_one_letter_code
_entity_poly.pdbx_strand_id
1 'polypeptide(L)'
;MTPAHIFAKAAAAALTALTLGSAIAQSSAPPAGFVSIHYNRCDNNYDGWGVHLWKDGGIPLPGIEWQKPMMPTGQDDFGVYWHTKLDDYVKGRVNYIIHKGDTKDQGGRDMAFDGNAHKQIWVNNGDRAIYTSLADAKKAREAKPCK
;
A
#
# COMPACT_ATOMS: atom_id res chain seq x y z
N MET A 1 23.31 57.60 -50.55
CA MET A 1 22.41 57.11 -49.48
C MET A 1 21.98 55.70 -49.88
N THR A 2 22.24 54.76 -48.99
CA THR A 2 22.36 53.32 -49.18
C THR A 2 21.02 52.58 -49.32
N PRO A 3 20.97 51.44 -50.04
CA PRO A 3 19.81 50.57 -50.11
C PRO A 3 19.79 49.61 -48.91
N ALA A 4 18.60 49.25 -48.40
CA ALA A 4 18.44 48.18 -47.43
C ALA A 4 17.59 47.07 -48.06
N HIS A 5 18.25 45.98 -48.45
CA HIS A 5 17.62 44.75 -48.88
C HIS A 5 17.15 43.92 -47.68
N ILE A 6 15.95 43.39 -47.85
CA ILE A 6 15.21 42.51 -46.96
C ILE A 6 15.94 41.17 -46.82
N PHE A 7 16.15 40.70 -45.59
CA PHE A 7 16.45 39.29 -45.31
C PHE A 7 15.40 38.72 -44.36
N ALA A 8 14.88 37.56 -44.75
CA ALA A 8 13.74 36.87 -44.17
C ALA A 8 13.99 36.40 -42.73
N LYS A 9 12.95 36.49 -41.89
CA LYS A 9 12.89 35.83 -40.58
C LYS A 9 12.82 34.31 -40.80
N ALA A 10 13.83 33.58 -40.36
CA ALA A 10 13.69 32.15 -40.11
C ALA A 10 12.92 31.96 -38.80
N ALA A 11 11.74 31.34 -38.87
CA ALA A 11 11.01 30.88 -37.69
C ALA A 11 11.55 29.50 -37.29
N ALA A 12 12.18 29.40 -36.12
CA ALA A 12 12.49 28.13 -35.50
C ALA A 12 11.26 27.68 -34.69
N ALA A 13 10.57 26.63 -35.16
CA ALA A 13 9.55 25.94 -34.37
C ALA A 13 10.26 24.96 -33.42
N ALA A 14 10.31 25.30 -32.13
CA ALA A 14 10.74 24.37 -31.09
C ALA A 14 9.59 23.39 -30.79
N LEU A 15 9.74 22.14 -31.20
CA LEU A 15 8.83 21.06 -30.86
C LEU A 15 9.23 20.52 -29.47
N THR A 16 8.60 21.01 -28.41
CA THR A 16 8.74 20.43 -27.07
C THR A 16 8.06 19.06 -27.05
N ALA A 17 8.86 18.00 -27.12
CA ALA A 17 8.38 16.66 -26.84
C ALA A 17 8.06 16.55 -25.34
N LEU A 18 6.77 16.50 -24.99
CA LEU A 18 6.35 16.03 -23.66
C LEU A 18 6.68 14.53 -23.60
N THR A 19 7.76 14.18 -22.93
CA THR A 19 7.94 12.81 -22.48
C THR A 19 6.93 12.59 -21.35
N LEU A 20 5.83 11.91 -21.68
CA LEU A 20 5.02 11.24 -20.66
C LEU A 20 5.93 10.18 -20.02
N GLY A 21 6.55 10.54 -18.91
CA GLY A 21 7.21 9.56 -18.06
C GLY A 21 6.14 8.59 -17.59
N SER A 22 6.12 7.39 -18.15
CA SER A 22 5.41 6.27 -17.54
C SER A 22 6.05 6.03 -16.18
N ALA A 23 5.44 6.57 -15.13
CA ALA A 23 5.70 6.09 -13.78
C ALA A 23 5.32 4.61 -13.80
N ILE A 24 6.33 3.75 -13.86
CA ILE A 24 6.15 2.33 -13.70
C ILE A 24 5.74 2.20 -12.23
N ALA A 25 4.44 2.13 -11.97
CA ALA A 25 3.93 1.80 -10.65
C ALA A 25 4.63 0.50 -10.24
N GLN A 26 5.53 0.59 -9.27
CA GLN A 26 6.31 -0.54 -8.82
C GLN A 26 5.30 -1.59 -8.35
N SER A 27 5.25 -2.72 -9.04
CA SER A 27 4.23 -3.75 -8.79
C SER A 27 4.31 -4.19 -7.34
N SER A 28 3.33 -3.78 -6.54
CA SER A 28 3.22 -4.14 -5.13
C SER A 28 2.49 -5.47 -4.90
N ALA A 29 2.38 -6.26 -5.98
CA ALA A 29 1.84 -7.60 -5.93
C ALA A 29 2.76 -8.51 -5.08
N PRO A 30 2.18 -9.37 -4.22
CA PRO A 30 2.97 -10.30 -3.44
C PRO A 30 3.66 -11.32 -4.35
N PRO A 31 4.84 -11.84 -3.95
CA PRO A 31 5.45 -13.00 -4.60
C PRO A 31 4.49 -14.19 -4.66
N ALA A 32 4.74 -15.12 -5.59
CA ALA A 32 3.96 -16.35 -5.68
C ALA A 32 3.94 -17.10 -4.32
N GLY A 33 2.75 -17.53 -3.88
CA GLY A 33 2.55 -18.19 -2.58
C GLY A 33 2.41 -17.24 -1.38
N PHE A 34 2.49 -15.92 -1.59
CA PHE A 34 2.31 -14.92 -0.54
C PHE A 34 0.99 -14.19 -0.70
N VAL A 35 0.57 -13.56 0.40
CA VAL A 35 -0.48 -12.55 0.44
C VAL A 35 0.06 -11.23 0.98
N SER A 36 -0.59 -10.13 0.65
CA SER A 36 -0.22 -8.80 1.12
C SER A 36 -1.33 -8.12 1.92
N ILE A 37 -0.90 -7.41 2.97
CA ILE A 37 -1.71 -6.40 3.66
C ILE A 37 -1.06 -5.06 3.37
N HIS A 38 -1.76 -4.18 2.65
CA HIS A 38 -1.34 -2.81 2.36
C HIS A 38 -1.98 -1.85 3.34
N TYR A 39 -1.23 -0.87 3.85
CA TYR A 39 -1.68 0.00 4.91
C TYR A 39 -1.25 1.45 4.70
N ASN A 40 -2.25 2.33 4.62
CA ASN A 40 -2.08 3.75 4.40
C ASN A 40 -2.47 4.57 5.64
N ARG A 41 -1.55 5.40 6.12
CA ARG A 41 -1.77 6.30 7.24
C ARG A 41 -1.81 7.77 6.83
N CYS A 42 -2.74 8.52 7.42
CA CYS A 42 -2.86 9.95 7.22
C CYS A 42 -1.64 10.77 7.60
N ASP A 43 -0.92 10.35 8.64
CA ASP A 43 0.28 11.02 9.11
C ASP A 43 1.55 10.56 8.37
N ASN A 44 1.42 9.59 7.44
CA ASN A 44 2.53 8.91 6.76
C ASN A 44 3.63 8.39 7.71
N ASN A 45 3.32 8.23 9.01
CA ASN A 45 4.27 7.79 10.01
C ASN A 45 4.00 6.33 10.37
N TYR A 46 4.90 5.46 9.92
CA TYR A 46 4.82 4.01 10.11
C TYR A 46 5.76 3.50 11.22
N ASP A 47 6.48 4.39 11.91
CA ASP A 47 7.48 4.01 12.90
C ASP A 47 6.84 3.27 14.08
N GLY A 48 7.26 2.01 14.26
CA GLY A 48 6.75 1.11 15.29
C GLY A 48 5.38 0.50 14.98
N TRP A 49 4.80 0.77 13.80
CA TRP A 49 3.61 0.07 13.34
C TRP A 49 3.99 -1.26 12.69
N GLY A 50 3.47 -2.35 13.22
CA GLY A 50 3.62 -3.69 12.68
C GLY A 50 2.30 -4.44 12.61
N VAL A 51 2.36 -5.67 12.13
CA VAL A 51 1.22 -6.59 12.09
C VAL A 51 1.48 -7.82 12.97
N HIS A 52 0.57 -8.07 13.91
CA HIS A 52 0.51 -9.33 14.63
C HIS A 52 -0.31 -10.32 13.80
N LEU A 53 0.25 -11.51 13.51
CA LEU A 53 -0.30 -12.50 12.60
C LEU A 53 -0.43 -13.85 13.32
N TRP A 54 -1.56 -14.53 13.11
CA TRP A 54 -1.81 -15.83 13.72
C TRP A 54 -2.66 -16.75 12.84
N LYS A 55 -2.49 -18.06 13.05
CA LYS A 55 -3.34 -19.10 12.47
C LYS A 55 -4.53 -19.40 13.37
N ASP A 56 -5.52 -20.12 12.84
CA ASP A 56 -6.69 -20.55 13.60
C ASP A 56 -6.33 -21.20 14.94
N GLY A 57 -7.18 -20.96 15.94
CA GLY A 57 -6.89 -21.31 17.33
C GLY A 57 -6.08 -20.27 18.11
N GLY A 58 -5.82 -19.10 17.52
CA GLY A 58 -5.16 -17.99 18.22
C GLY A 58 -3.64 -18.15 18.36
N ILE A 59 -3.02 -18.98 17.51
CA ILE A 59 -1.60 -19.33 17.62
C ILE A 59 -0.79 -18.39 16.72
N PRO A 60 0.07 -17.52 17.28
CA PRO A 60 0.90 -16.62 16.47
C PRO A 60 1.79 -17.36 15.48
N LEU A 61 2.10 -16.72 14.36
CA LEU A 61 3.09 -17.26 13.44
C LEU A 61 4.50 -17.27 14.05
N PRO A 62 5.40 -18.17 13.61
CA PRO A 62 6.76 -18.24 14.14
C PRO A 62 7.48 -16.88 14.10
N GLY A 63 8.03 -16.47 15.24
CA GLY A 63 8.77 -15.21 15.37
C GLY A 63 7.92 -13.95 15.49
N ILE A 64 6.58 -14.09 15.49
CA ILE A 64 5.63 -12.99 15.69
C ILE A 64 5.06 -13.06 17.10
N GLU A 65 5.22 -11.98 17.86
CA GLU A 65 4.69 -11.83 19.22
C GLU A 65 3.97 -10.49 19.32
N TRP A 66 3.24 -10.24 20.41
CA TRP A 66 2.61 -8.94 20.63
C TRP A 66 3.66 -7.83 20.75
N GLN A 67 4.73 -8.05 21.51
CA GLN A 67 5.81 -7.09 21.69
C GLN A 67 6.79 -7.05 20.50
N LYS A 68 6.66 -7.99 19.57
CA LYS A 68 7.50 -8.13 18.38
C LYS A 68 6.62 -8.46 17.16
N PRO A 69 5.82 -7.49 16.68
CA PRO A 69 5.03 -7.70 15.48
C PRO A 69 5.91 -7.83 14.25
N MET A 70 5.34 -8.32 13.15
CA MET A 70 6.00 -8.27 11.86
C MET A 70 6.09 -6.81 11.41
N MET A 71 7.30 -6.31 11.17
CA MET A 71 7.50 -4.98 10.60
C MET A 71 7.27 -5.01 9.08
N PRO A 72 6.91 -3.86 8.47
CA PRO A 72 6.66 -3.81 7.03
C PRO A 72 7.80 -4.38 6.22
N THR A 73 7.46 -5.10 5.16
CA THR A 73 8.43 -5.70 4.23
C THR A 73 8.75 -4.79 3.05
N GLY A 74 8.04 -3.67 2.92
CA GLY A 74 8.28 -2.65 1.90
C GLY A 74 7.21 -1.55 1.91
N GLN A 75 7.28 -0.70 0.90
CA GLN A 75 6.39 0.44 0.69
C GLN A 75 6.06 0.57 -0.80
N ASP A 76 4.85 1.05 -1.09
CA ASP A 76 4.38 1.42 -2.43
C ASP A 76 3.66 2.79 -2.39
N ASP A 77 3.03 3.18 -3.49
CA ASP A 77 2.30 4.46 -3.61
C ASP A 77 1.03 4.54 -2.74
N PHE A 78 0.59 3.42 -2.15
CA PHE A 78 -0.52 3.43 -1.20
C PHE A 78 -0.04 3.63 0.23
N GLY A 79 1.10 3.05 0.60
CA GLY A 79 1.65 3.10 1.94
C GLY A 79 2.62 1.95 2.17
N VAL A 80 2.70 1.45 3.40
CA VAL A 80 3.54 0.27 3.70
C VAL A 80 2.79 -1.03 3.44
N TYR A 81 3.51 -2.11 3.25
CA TYR A 81 2.92 -3.45 3.13
C TYR A 81 3.69 -4.54 3.87
N TRP A 82 2.98 -5.62 4.15
CA TRP A 82 3.54 -6.86 4.68
C TRP A 82 3.24 -8.02 3.73
N HIS A 83 4.27 -8.77 3.35
CA HIS A 83 4.11 -10.06 2.68
C HIS A 83 4.26 -11.22 3.67
N THR A 84 3.29 -12.11 3.70
CA THR A 84 3.30 -13.32 4.53
C THR A 84 2.94 -14.53 3.68
N LYS A 85 3.53 -15.70 3.97
CA LYS A 85 3.30 -16.92 3.19
C LYS A 85 1.89 -17.43 3.50
N LEU A 86 1.13 -17.73 2.45
CA LEU A 86 -0.24 -18.22 2.64
C LEU A 86 -0.28 -19.60 3.33
N ASP A 87 0.74 -20.43 3.09
CA ASP A 87 0.85 -21.78 3.65
C ASP A 87 1.11 -21.79 5.17
N ASP A 88 1.47 -20.65 5.76
CA ASP A 88 1.59 -20.51 7.22
C ASP A 88 0.19 -20.49 7.90
N TYR A 89 -0.89 -20.33 7.12
CA TYR A 89 -2.27 -20.23 7.59
C TYR A 89 -3.09 -21.47 7.22
N VAL A 90 -3.82 -21.98 8.21
CA VAL A 90 -4.74 -23.11 8.01
C VAL A 90 -5.92 -22.65 7.14
N LYS A 91 -6.21 -23.40 6.06
CA LYS A 91 -7.29 -23.10 5.09
C LYS A 91 -7.23 -21.70 4.47
N GLY A 92 -6.06 -21.05 4.50
CA GLY A 92 -5.84 -19.71 3.94
C GLY A 92 -6.51 -18.56 4.70
N ARG A 93 -7.03 -18.79 5.92
CA ARG A 93 -7.58 -17.71 6.75
C ARG A 93 -6.44 -16.95 7.42
N VAL A 94 -6.24 -15.71 6.99
CA VAL A 94 -5.20 -14.82 7.52
C VAL A 94 -5.80 -13.98 8.62
N ASN A 95 -5.43 -14.22 9.87
CA ASN A 95 -5.89 -13.43 11.01
C ASN A 95 -4.79 -12.42 11.40
N TYR A 96 -5.18 -11.17 11.66
CA TYR A 96 -4.23 -10.09 11.89
C TYR A 96 -4.75 -8.95 12.78
N ILE A 97 -3.81 -8.21 13.38
CA ILE A 97 -4.03 -6.91 14.04
C ILE A 97 -2.89 -5.98 13.60
N ILE A 98 -3.21 -4.79 13.11
CA ILE A 98 -2.22 -3.73 12.86
C ILE A 98 -2.11 -2.89 14.14
N HIS A 99 -0.90 -2.75 14.69
CA HIS A 99 -0.69 -2.04 15.96
C HIS A 99 0.71 -1.45 16.14
N LYS A 100 0.83 -0.52 17.09
CA LYS A 100 2.07 0.05 17.63
C LYS A 100 2.02 -0.03 19.16
N GLY A 101 2.80 -0.94 19.74
CA GLY A 101 2.63 -1.30 21.15
C GLY A 101 1.17 -1.71 21.40
N ASP A 102 0.53 -1.13 22.41
CA ASP A 102 -0.88 -1.39 22.71
C ASP A 102 -1.88 -0.56 21.88
N THR A 103 -1.39 0.38 21.06
CA THR A 103 -2.24 1.15 20.15
C THR A 103 -2.61 0.30 18.95
N LYS A 104 -3.89 -0.05 18.82
CA LYS A 104 -4.42 -0.84 17.70
C LYS A 104 -5.13 0.05 16.67
N ASP A 105 -5.08 -0.34 15.41
CA ASP A 105 -5.93 0.24 14.37
C ASP A 105 -7.22 -0.57 14.13
N GLN A 106 -8.01 -0.19 13.13
CA GLN A 106 -9.28 -0.81 12.72
C GLN A 106 -10.29 -0.97 13.87
N GLY A 107 -10.25 -0.01 14.80
CA GLY A 107 -11.09 0.02 15.99
C GLY A 107 -10.73 -1.05 17.02
N GLY A 108 -9.49 -1.57 17.02
CA GLY A 108 -8.98 -2.50 18.03
C GLY A 108 -9.50 -3.92 17.94
N ARG A 109 -10.09 -4.30 16.81
CA ARG A 109 -10.64 -5.65 16.59
C ARG A 109 -9.61 -6.59 15.99
N ASP A 110 -9.85 -7.87 16.23
CA ASP A 110 -9.22 -8.96 15.49
C ASP A 110 -9.80 -8.99 14.08
N MET A 111 -8.93 -8.87 13.08
CA MET A 111 -9.30 -8.82 11.68
C MET A 111 -8.93 -10.13 10.99
N ALA A 112 -9.63 -10.46 9.91
CA ALA A 112 -9.27 -11.59 9.08
C ALA A 112 -9.74 -11.40 7.64
N PHE A 113 -9.05 -12.07 6.71
CA PHE A 113 -9.49 -12.22 5.33
C PHE A 113 -9.16 -13.62 4.81
N ASP A 114 -9.82 -14.02 3.73
CA ASP A 114 -9.52 -15.27 3.02
C ASP A 114 -8.42 -15.00 1.99
N GLY A 115 -7.22 -15.48 2.29
CA GLY A 115 -6.05 -15.37 1.41
C GLY A 115 -6.16 -16.22 0.15
N ASN A 116 -7.06 -17.22 0.10
CA ASN A 116 -7.34 -17.96 -1.12
C ASN A 116 -8.14 -17.11 -2.12
N ALA A 117 -9.16 -16.41 -1.64
CA ALA A 117 -9.99 -15.51 -2.43
C ALA A 117 -9.28 -14.19 -2.80
N HIS A 118 -8.52 -13.62 -1.86
CA HIS A 118 -7.87 -12.32 -2.03
C HIS A 118 -6.39 -12.41 -1.67
N LYS A 119 -5.52 -12.30 -2.68
CA LYS A 119 -4.07 -12.28 -2.46
C LYS A 119 -3.57 -10.95 -1.88
N GLN A 120 -4.37 -9.89 -1.99
CA GLN A 120 -4.02 -8.57 -1.50
C GLN A 120 -5.23 -7.92 -0.87
N ILE A 121 -5.01 -7.22 0.24
CA ILE A 121 -6.00 -6.32 0.84
C ILE A 121 -5.38 -4.96 1.13
N TRP A 122 -6.22 -3.94 1.23
CA TRP A 122 -5.85 -2.56 1.52
C TRP A 122 -6.62 -2.06 2.75
N VAL A 123 -5.90 -1.36 3.63
CA VAL A 123 -6.41 -0.81 4.88
C VAL A 123 -6.04 0.66 4.96
N ASN A 124 -7.04 1.50 5.22
CA ASN A 124 -6.83 2.90 5.56
C ASN A 124 -6.87 3.06 7.09
N ASN A 125 -5.89 3.74 7.66
CA ASN A 125 -5.87 3.99 9.09
C ASN A 125 -7.11 4.74 9.57
N GLY A 126 -7.61 4.37 10.75
CA GLY A 126 -8.85 4.92 11.30
C GLY A 126 -10.12 4.43 10.61
N ASP A 127 -10.01 3.58 9.58
CA ASP A 127 -11.13 2.88 8.97
C ASP A 127 -11.24 1.45 9.51
N ARG A 128 -12.48 0.99 9.65
CA ARG A 128 -12.82 -0.36 10.10
C ARG A 128 -12.95 -1.36 8.95
N ALA A 129 -12.89 -0.89 7.71
CA ALA A 129 -13.04 -1.73 6.52
C ALA A 129 -11.74 -2.43 6.10
N ILE A 130 -11.92 -3.55 5.38
CA ILE A 130 -10.90 -4.17 4.53
C ILE A 130 -11.35 -3.94 3.09
N TYR A 131 -10.44 -3.45 2.25
CA TYR A 131 -10.69 -3.29 0.82
C TYR A 131 -9.94 -4.38 0.04
N THR A 132 -10.58 -4.96 -0.96
CA THR A 132 -9.98 -6.01 -1.82
C THR A 132 -9.52 -5.47 -3.16
N SER A 133 -9.52 -4.14 -3.32
CA SER A 133 -8.94 -3.44 -4.46
C SER A 133 -8.31 -2.11 -4.01
N LEU A 134 -7.20 -1.74 -4.64
CA LEU A 134 -6.56 -0.43 -4.42
C LEU A 134 -7.51 0.73 -4.77
N ALA A 135 -8.30 0.58 -5.82
CA ALA A 135 -9.23 1.62 -6.28
C ALA A 135 -10.30 1.93 -5.24
N ASP A 136 -10.91 0.91 -4.63
CA ASP A 136 -11.93 1.11 -3.60
C ASP A 136 -11.32 1.70 -2.32
N ALA A 137 -10.11 1.27 -1.96
CA ALA A 137 -9.39 1.83 -0.83
C ALA A 137 -9.07 3.32 -1.02
N LYS A 138 -8.60 3.71 -2.22
CA LYS A 138 -8.34 5.12 -2.57
C LYS A 138 -9.61 5.94 -2.55
N LYS A 139 -10.69 5.46 -3.17
CA LYS A 139 -12.00 6.10 -3.16
C LYS A 139 -12.54 6.29 -1.73
N ALA A 140 -12.35 5.30 -0.86
CA ALA A 140 -12.76 5.41 0.53
C ALA A 140 -11.93 6.44 1.30
N ARG A 141 -10.62 6.53 1.04
CA ARG A 141 -9.75 7.55 1.61
C ARG A 141 -10.15 8.96 1.16
N GLU A 142 -10.48 9.12 -0.12
CA GLU A 142 -10.97 10.40 -0.67
C GLU A 142 -12.29 10.83 -0.02
N ALA A 143 -13.20 9.88 0.24
CA ALA A 143 -14.47 10.15 0.91
C ALA A 143 -14.32 10.50 2.40
N LYS A 144 -13.21 10.08 3.03
CA LYS A 144 -12.87 10.37 4.43
C LYS A 144 -11.42 10.89 4.48
N PRO A 145 -11.19 12.11 3.99
CA PRO A 145 -9.84 12.63 3.84
C PRO A 145 -9.16 12.76 5.21
N CYS A 146 -7.83 12.67 5.16
CA CYS A 146 -6.99 12.95 6.31
C CYS A 146 -7.22 14.39 6.78
N LYS A 147 -7.37 14.56 8.09
CA LYS A 147 -7.55 15.86 8.73
C LYS A 147 -6.21 16.53 8.95
#